data_AF-A0A8E1R1N6-F1
#
_entry.id   AF-A0A8E1R1N6-F1
#
_cell.length_a   1.000
_cell.length_b   1.000
_cell.length_c   1.000
_cell.angle_alpha   90.00
_cell.angle_beta   90.00
_cell.angle_gamma   90.00
#
_symmetry.space_group_name_H-M   'P 1'
#
loop_
_entity.id
_entity.type
_entity.pdbx_description
1 polymer ?
#
loop_
_entity_poly.entity_id
_entity_poly.type
_entity_poly.pdbx_seq_one_letter_code
_entity_poly.pdbx_strand_id
1 'polypeptide(L)'
;MNPYTQCALLSASTLRMLPHILLYLRFRKTIDADLEPYGEGKGGILTFIKVCTRQKVFRNLFYYRLGEYRSVFIKWLMPEDKSLHITCPSIGEGCHLEHSYSTYLNADSIGRNFYCLHLVTLGNGKDGRPTIGDNVSIYTGSMVFGKVKIGNNVRIGAATVIYKDVPDNCTVVGNPAVIVKKDGKKVNIPL
;
A
#
# COMPACT_ATOMS: atom_id res chain seq x y z
N MET A 1 -12.97 -24.86 -2.78
CA MET A 1 -12.14 -25.42 -3.86
C MET A 1 -11.54 -26.73 -3.36
N ASN A 2 -11.60 -27.81 -4.13
CA ASN A 2 -11.09 -29.12 -3.67
C ASN A 2 -9.54 -29.10 -3.60
N PRO A 3 -8.92 -29.74 -2.59
CA PRO A 3 -7.46 -29.81 -2.44
C PRO A 3 -6.68 -30.24 -3.68
N TYR A 4 -7.22 -31.12 -4.53
CA TYR A 4 -6.56 -31.53 -5.78
C TYR A 4 -6.51 -30.41 -6.83
N THR A 5 -7.60 -29.66 -6.97
CA THR A 5 -7.66 -28.48 -7.86
C THR A 5 -6.73 -27.37 -7.35
N GLN A 6 -6.64 -27.22 -6.03
CA GLN A 6 -5.70 -26.29 -5.41
C GLN A 6 -4.24 -26.70 -5.67
N CYS A 7 -3.92 -27.99 -5.53
CA CYS A 7 -2.59 -28.51 -5.80
C CYS A 7 -2.19 -28.38 -7.29
N ALA A 8 -3.12 -28.66 -8.22
CA ALA A 8 -2.93 -28.49 -9.66
C ALA A 8 -2.75 -27.01 -10.05
N LEU A 9 -3.54 -26.10 -9.49
CA LEU A 9 -3.39 -24.65 -9.69
C LEU A 9 -2.06 -24.14 -9.13
N LEU A 10 -1.64 -24.64 -7.95
CA LEU A 10 -0.37 -24.27 -7.34
C LEU A 10 0.81 -24.79 -8.17
N SER A 11 0.77 -26.04 -8.64
CA SER A 11 1.82 -26.64 -9.48
C SER A 11 1.92 -25.98 -10.86
N ALA A 12 0.80 -25.60 -11.49
CA ALA A 12 0.80 -24.77 -12.71
C ALA A 12 1.27 -23.33 -12.43
N SER A 13 1.04 -22.81 -11.23
CA SER A 13 1.53 -21.49 -10.80
C SER A 13 3.03 -21.50 -10.52
N THR A 14 3.64 -22.63 -10.16
CA THR A 14 5.08 -22.73 -9.93
C THR A 14 5.90 -22.31 -11.15
N LEU A 15 5.50 -22.71 -12.36
CA LEU A 15 6.18 -22.30 -13.60
C LEU A 15 6.01 -20.79 -13.87
N ARG A 16 4.81 -20.25 -13.63
CA ARG A 16 4.50 -18.82 -13.78
C ARG A 16 5.24 -17.95 -12.75
N MET A 17 5.56 -18.53 -11.59
CA MET A 17 6.31 -17.87 -10.52
C MET A 17 7.81 -17.80 -10.79
N LEU A 18 8.39 -18.62 -11.68
CA LEU A 18 9.85 -18.62 -11.89
C LEU A 18 10.41 -17.24 -12.26
N PRO A 19 9.84 -16.49 -13.23
CA PRO A 19 10.31 -15.12 -13.51
C PRO A 19 10.14 -14.17 -12.32
N HIS A 20 9.05 -14.33 -11.56
CA HIS A 20 8.78 -13.53 -10.36
C HIS A 20 9.81 -13.80 -9.27
N ILE A 21 10.18 -15.06 -9.05
CA ILE A 21 11.19 -15.47 -8.07
C ILE A 21 12.56 -14.92 -8.45
N LEU A 22 12.96 -15.01 -9.72
CA LEU A 22 14.24 -14.46 -10.18
C LEU A 22 14.33 -12.94 -9.95
N LEU A 23 13.25 -12.22 -10.27
CA LEU A 23 13.19 -10.77 -10.02
C LEU A 23 13.14 -10.45 -8.53
N TYR A 24 12.42 -11.22 -7.73
CA TYR A 24 12.44 -11.11 -6.28
C TYR A 24 13.85 -11.26 -5.73
N LEU A 25 14.61 -12.29 -6.14
CA LEU A 25 15.98 -12.49 -5.70
C LEU A 25 16.89 -11.31 -6.07
N ARG A 26 16.64 -10.66 -7.22
CA ARG A 26 17.40 -9.48 -7.67
C ARG A 26 17.11 -8.19 -6.90
N PHE A 27 15.88 -8.02 -6.39
CA PHE A 27 15.40 -6.83 -5.66
C PHE A 27 15.04 -7.13 -4.20
N ARG A 28 15.63 -8.19 -3.66
CA ARG A 28 15.23 -8.83 -2.41
C ARG A 28 15.13 -7.87 -1.23
N LYS A 29 16.11 -6.98 -1.06
CA LYS A 29 16.18 -6.07 0.10
C LYS A 29 14.92 -5.21 0.25
N THR A 30 14.51 -4.54 -0.85
CA THR A 30 13.34 -3.66 -0.85
C THR A 30 12.03 -4.45 -0.76
N ILE A 31 11.95 -5.60 -1.43
CA ILE A 31 10.72 -6.42 -1.43
C ILE A 31 10.52 -7.13 -0.09
N ASP A 32 11.59 -7.56 0.58
CA ASP A 32 11.50 -8.19 1.90
C ASP A 32 10.90 -7.21 2.93
N ALA A 33 11.24 -5.92 2.86
CA ALA A 33 10.62 -4.90 3.70
C ALA A 33 9.10 -4.79 3.48
N ASP A 34 8.62 -4.87 2.24
CA ASP A 34 7.18 -4.87 1.92
C ASP A 34 6.50 -6.21 2.29
N LEU A 35 7.26 -7.30 2.45
CA LEU A 35 6.75 -8.63 2.80
C LEU A 35 6.64 -8.86 4.31
N GLU A 36 7.49 -8.22 5.11
CA GLU A 36 7.53 -8.36 6.57
C GLU A 36 6.14 -8.29 7.24
N PRO A 37 5.23 -7.35 6.86
CA PRO A 37 3.89 -7.28 7.43
C PRO A 37 3.02 -8.51 7.18
N TYR A 38 3.26 -9.26 6.08
CA TYR A 38 2.50 -10.46 5.72
C TYR A 38 3.08 -11.75 6.32
N GLY A 39 4.36 -11.72 6.70
CA GLY A 39 5.13 -12.89 7.13
C GLY A 39 5.39 -12.96 8.63
N GLU A 40 4.57 -12.29 9.45
CA GLU A 40 4.79 -12.19 10.91
C GLU A 40 6.19 -11.63 11.25
N GLY A 41 6.66 -10.64 10.50
CA GLY A 41 7.97 -10.02 10.70
C GLY A 41 9.13 -10.76 10.03
N LYS A 42 8.86 -11.71 9.11
CA LYS A 42 9.89 -12.38 8.31
C LYS A 42 9.58 -12.28 6.81
N GLY A 43 10.49 -11.65 6.07
CA GLY A 43 10.55 -11.74 4.62
C GLY A 43 10.97 -13.13 4.13
N GLY A 44 11.46 -13.22 2.89
CA GLY A 44 12.03 -14.44 2.34
C GLY A 44 11.20 -15.09 1.23
N ILE A 45 11.84 -16.02 0.53
CA ILE A 45 11.31 -16.62 -0.70
C ILE A 45 9.99 -17.37 -0.50
N LEU A 46 9.83 -18.07 0.63
CA LEU A 46 8.58 -18.80 0.93
C LEU A 46 7.42 -17.83 1.20
N THR A 47 7.68 -16.78 1.98
CA THR A 47 6.71 -15.70 2.22
C THR A 47 6.35 -15.02 0.90
N PHE A 48 7.34 -14.68 0.08
CA PHE A 48 7.13 -14.11 -1.25
C PHE A 48 6.24 -15.00 -2.12
N ILE A 49 6.56 -16.30 -2.26
CA ILE A 49 5.76 -17.23 -3.07
C ILE A 49 4.31 -17.29 -2.54
N LYS A 50 4.13 -17.42 -1.23
CA LYS A 50 2.80 -17.49 -0.59
C LYS A 50 2.00 -16.20 -0.84
N VAL A 51 2.60 -15.04 -0.61
CA VAL A 51 1.93 -13.73 -0.72
C VAL A 51 1.68 -13.38 -2.18
N CYS A 52 2.68 -13.49 -3.06
CA CYS A 52 2.57 -13.19 -4.48
C CYS A 52 1.51 -14.06 -5.17
N THR A 53 1.36 -15.33 -4.77
CA THR A 53 0.32 -16.22 -5.31
C THR A 53 -1.08 -15.83 -4.85
N ARG A 54 -1.25 -15.47 -3.56
CA ARG A 54 -2.57 -15.29 -2.95
C ARG A 54 -3.09 -13.86 -3.01
N GLN A 55 -2.21 -12.87 -2.87
CA GLN A 55 -2.57 -11.46 -2.73
C GLN A 55 -2.31 -10.70 -4.03
N LYS A 56 -3.38 -10.37 -4.76
CA LYS A 56 -3.27 -9.57 -6.00
C LYS A 56 -2.73 -8.18 -5.73
N VAL A 57 -3.18 -7.57 -4.63
CA VAL A 57 -2.78 -6.23 -4.17
C VAL A 57 -1.27 -6.14 -3.94
N PHE A 58 -0.66 -7.17 -3.35
CA PHE A 58 0.80 -7.22 -3.19
C PHE A 58 1.51 -7.24 -4.55
N ARG A 59 0.93 -7.88 -5.57
CA ARG A 59 1.52 -7.87 -6.93
C ARG A 59 1.55 -6.46 -7.52
N ASN A 60 0.53 -5.63 -7.31
CA ASN A 60 0.56 -4.23 -7.74
C ASN A 60 1.78 -3.51 -7.15
N LEU A 61 2.02 -3.66 -5.84
CA LEU A 61 3.19 -3.05 -5.18
C LEU A 61 4.51 -3.64 -5.68
N PHE A 62 4.60 -4.96 -5.82
CA PHE A 62 5.79 -5.63 -6.36
C PHE A 62 6.11 -5.15 -7.78
N TYR A 63 5.12 -5.02 -8.66
CA TYR A 63 5.30 -4.51 -10.01
C TYR A 63 5.68 -3.03 -10.03
N TYR A 64 5.13 -2.23 -9.12
CA TYR A 64 5.57 -0.87 -8.88
C TYR A 64 7.07 -0.82 -8.53
N ARG A 65 7.56 -1.68 -7.62
CA ARG A 65 9.00 -1.75 -7.25
C ARG A 65 9.91 -2.11 -8.42
N LEU A 66 9.46 -2.96 -9.33
CA LEU A 66 10.25 -3.37 -10.50
C LEU A 66 10.32 -2.30 -11.59
N GLY A 67 9.35 -1.37 -11.59
CA GLY A 67 9.11 -0.40 -12.65
C GLY A 67 8.29 -0.97 -13.81
N GLU A 68 7.73 -0.06 -14.62
CA GLU A 68 6.77 -0.39 -15.69
C GLU A 68 7.35 -1.37 -16.71
N TYR A 69 8.53 -1.08 -17.28
CA TYR A 69 9.12 -1.90 -18.34
C TYR A 69 9.43 -3.34 -17.93
N ARG A 70 9.89 -3.56 -16.70
CA ARG A 70 10.26 -4.91 -16.21
C ARG A 70 9.04 -5.74 -15.81
N SER A 71 7.95 -5.07 -15.45
CA SER A 71 6.74 -5.75 -14.98
C SER A 71 5.79 -6.19 -16.09
N VAL A 72 5.90 -5.64 -17.31
CA VAL A 72 4.96 -5.92 -18.43
C VAL A 72 4.79 -7.42 -18.68
N PHE A 73 5.89 -8.16 -18.89
CA PHE A 73 5.83 -9.58 -19.22
C PHE A 73 5.29 -10.43 -18.06
N ILE A 74 5.70 -10.14 -16.84
CA ILE A 74 5.33 -10.93 -15.66
C ILE A 74 3.90 -10.67 -15.19
N LYS A 75 3.35 -9.47 -15.46
CA LYS A 75 1.93 -9.14 -15.24
C LYS A 75 0.99 -10.06 -16.01
N TRP A 76 1.40 -10.48 -17.21
CA TRP A 76 0.62 -11.44 -18.01
C TRP A 76 0.57 -12.83 -17.35
N LEU A 77 1.70 -13.28 -16.77
CA LEU A 77 1.77 -14.55 -16.05
C LEU A 77 0.98 -14.53 -14.74
N MET A 78 1.02 -13.41 -14.01
CA MET A 78 0.28 -13.23 -12.76
C MET A 78 -0.37 -11.84 -12.71
N PRO A 79 -1.66 -11.72 -13.03
CA PRO A 79 -2.28 -10.40 -13.14
C PRO A 79 -2.38 -9.70 -11.79
N GLU A 80 -2.13 -8.39 -11.76
CA GLU A 80 -2.36 -7.54 -10.60
C GLU A 80 -3.86 -7.32 -10.32
N ASP A 81 -4.19 -6.65 -9.21
CA ASP A 81 -5.56 -6.19 -8.99
C ASP A 81 -5.86 -4.97 -9.85
N LYS A 82 -6.91 -5.03 -10.66
CA LYS A 82 -7.27 -3.96 -11.61
C LYS A 82 -7.91 -2.74 -10.95
N SER A 83 -8.37 -2.87 -9.71
CA SER A 83 -9.04 -1.80 -8.97
C SER A 83 -8.08 -0.97 -8.11
N LEU A 84 -6.83 -1.39 -7.98
CA LEU A 84 -5.78 -0.65 -7.29
C LEU A 84 -4.92 0.09 -8.32
N HIS A 85 -4.91 1.41 -8.21
CA HIS A 85 -4.11 2.29 -9.06
C HIS A 85 -3.00 2.93 -8.24
N ILE A 86 -1.75 2.73 -8.66
CA ILE A 86 -0.57 3.34 -8.06
C ILE A 86 0.07 4.24 -9.11
N THR A 87 -0.06 5.56 -8.93
CA THR A 87 0.52 6.59 -9.82
C THR A 87 1.53 7.48 -9.08
N CYS A 88 1.71 7.24 -7.78
CA CYS A 88 2.70 7.92 -6.97
C CYS A 88 4.12 7.61 -7.48
N PRO A 89 4.96 8.63 -7.76
CA PRO A 89 6.29 8.41 -8.30
C PRO A 89 7.26 7.80 -7.28
N SER A 90 7.01 7.98 -5.97
CA SER A 90 7.89 7.50 -4.91
C SER A 90 7.12 7.01 -3.69
N ILE A 91 7.27 5.73 -3.36
CA ILE A 91 6.75 5.10 -2.15
C ILE A 91 7.93 4.54 -1.35
N GLY A 92 8.01 4.82 -0.05
CA GLY A 92 9.05 4.29 0.84
C GLY A 92 8.93 2.77 1.05
N GLU A 93 10.00 2.14 1.54
CA GLU A 93 10.02 0.71 1.90
C GLU A 93 9.06 0.39 3.06
N GLY A 94 8.63 -0.87 3.17
CA GLY A 94 7.71 -1.30 4.24
C GLY A 94 6.25 -0.96 3.97
N CYS A 95 5.90 -0.69 2.71
CA CYS A 95 4.53 -0.36 2.34
C CYS A 95 3.64 -1.59 2.47
N HIS A 96 2.60 -1.50 3.30
CA HIS A 96 1.64 -2.56 3.55
C HIS A 96 0.27 -2.19 2.96
N LEU A 97 -0.05 -2.83 1.84
CA LEU A 97 -1.35 -2.70 1.19
C LEU A 97 -2.24 -3.88 1.60
N GLU A 98 -3.02 -3.68 2.67
CA GLU A 98 -3.92 -4.69 3.20
C GLU A 98 -5.32 -4.51 2.60
N HIS A 99 -5.78 -5.50 1.84
CA HIS A 99 -7.08 -5.44 1.18
C HIS A 99 -7.30 -4.17 0.35
N SER A 100 -6.27 -3.51 -0.19
CA SER A 100 -6.38 -2.19 -0.83
C SER A 100 -7.00 -2.21 -2.25
N TYR A 101 -8.08 -2.98 -2.46
CA TYR A 101 -8.87 -2.91 -3.69
C TYR A 101 -9.62 -1.57 -3.77
N SER A 102 -9.99 -1.18 -5.00
CA SER A 102 -10.68 0.08 -5.31
C SER A 102 -10.00 1.32 -4.69
N THR A 103 -8.67 1.34 -4.73
CA THR A 103 -7.83 2.34 -4.06
C THR A 103 -7.01 3.10 -5.10
N TYR A 104 -6.88 4.41 -4.90
CA TYR A 104 -6.14 5.30 -5.80
C TYR A 104 -5.01 5.99 -5.03
N LEU A 105 -3.76 5.58 -5.26
CA LEU A 105 -2.56 6.13 -4.61
C LEU A 105 -1.88 7.15 -5.52
N ASN A 106 -2.45 8.34 -5.64
CA ASN A 106 -1.94 9.46 -6.43
C ASN A 106 -1.44 10.60 -5.56
N ALA A 107 -0.30 10.35 -4.89
CA ALA A 107 0.44 11.30 -4.07
C ALA A 107 1.72 11.78 -4.79
N ASP A 108 2.29 12.90 -4.37
CA ASP A 108 3.63 13.34 -4.80
C ASP A 108 4.71 12.43 -4.21
N SER A 109 4.55 12.03 -2.95
CA SER A 109 5.39 11.03 -2.30
C SER A 109 4.65 10.35 -1.16
N ILE A 110 5.02 9.10 -0.89
CA ILE A 110 4.59 8.31 0.27
C ILE A 110 5.84 7.83 1.01
N GLY A 111 5.90 8.08 2.32
CA GLY A 111 7.00 7.67 3.18
C GLY A 111 7.09 6.16 3.41
N ARG A 112 7.98 5.77 4.33
CA ARG A 112 8.21 4.38 4.75
C ARG A 112 7.09 3.90 5.66
N ASN A 113 6.91 2.57 5.73
CA ASN A 113 5.93 1.92 6.61
C ASN A 113 4.50 2.44 6.43
N PHE A 114 4.14 2.78 5.19
CA PHE A 114 2.80 3.23 4.85
C PHE A 114 1.82 2.05 4.91
N TYR A 115 0.70 2.22 5.60
CA TYR A 115 -0.36 1.23 5.71
C TYR A 115 -1.66 1.76 5.08
N CYS A 116 -2.28 0.97 4.21
CA CYS A 116 -3.47 1.38 3.48
C CYS A 116 -4.51 0.26 3.37
N LEU A 117 -5.76 0.58 3.70
CA LEU A 117 -6.93 -0.28 3.44
C LEU A 117 -7.62 0.04 2.10
N HIS A 118 -8.70 -0.68 1.78
CA HIS A 118 -9.52 -0.46 0.57
C HIS A 118 -10.21 0.90 0.54
N LEU A 119 -10.64 1.31 -0.66
CA LEU A 119 -11.41 2.52 -0.91
C LEU A 119 -10.69 3.80 -0.47
N VAL A 120 -9.37 3.75 -0.29
CA VAL A 120 -8.57 4.93 0.00
C VAL A 120 -8.32 5.71 -1.27
N THR A 121 -8.48 7.03 -1.20
CA THR A 121 -8.16 7.92 -2.31
C THR A 121 -7.15 8.97 -1.86
N LEU A 122 -5.93 8.88 -2.38
CA LEU A 122 -4.97 9.98 -2.41
C LEU A 122 -5.16 10.66 -3.75
N GLY A 123 -5.80 11.83 -3.77
CA GLY A 123 -6.25 12.46 -5.00
C GLY A 123 -5.67 13.85 -5.23
N ASN A 124 -5.57 14.20 -6.52
CA ASN A 124 -5.12 15.52 -6.94
C ASN A 124 -6.25 16.54 -6.76
N GLY A 125 -6.02 17.56 -5.95
CA GLY A 125 -6.99 18.63 -5.74
C GLY A 125 -6.47 19.99 -6.15
N LYS A 126 -6.94 21.03 -5.45
CA LYS A 126 -6.41 22.38 -5.65
C LYS A 126 -4.91 22.35 -5.32
N ASP A 127 -4.12 22.92 -6.23
CA ASP A 127 -2.69 23.13 -6.10
C ASP A 127 -1.78 21.89 -6.09
N GLY A 128 -2.32 20.66 -6.27
CA GLY A 128 -1.51 19.45 -6.47
C GLY A 128 -1.97 18.20 -5.71
N ARG A 129 -1.02 17.29 -5.51
CA ARG A 129 -1.21 15.98 -4.88
C ARG A 129 -0.73 16.01 -3.42
N PRO A 130 -1.20 15.09 -2.57
CA PRO A 130 -0.75 15.03 -1.18
C PRO A 130 0.70 14.53 -1.07
N THR A 131 1.37 14.91 0.00
CA THR A 131 2.65 14.34 0.45
C THR A 131 2.41 13.59 1.75
N ILE A 132 2.75 12.31 1.81
CA ILE A 132 2.53 11.43 2.97
C ILE A 132 3.86 11.10 3.65
N GLY A 133 3.96 11.38 4.95
CA GLY A 133 5.15 11.08 5.76
C GLY A 133 5.35 9.59 6.09
N ASP A 134 6.31 9.32 6.97
CA ASP A 134 6.65 7.97 7.43
C ASP A 134 5.65 7.46 8.49
N ASN A 135 5.46 6.14 8.55
CA ASN A 135 4.59 5.46 9.52
C ASN A 135 3.14 5.96 9.51
N VAL A 136 2.61 6.29 8.32
CA VAL A 136 1.24 6.74 8.16
C VAL A 136 0.32 5.56 7.88
N SER A 137 -0.81 5.51 8.58
CA SER A 137 -1.87 4.51 8.37
C SER A 137 -3.15 5.20 7.90
N ILE A 138 -3.70 4.75 6.77
CA ILE A 138 -4.95 5.26 6.21
C ILE A 138 -5.95 4.12 6.10
N TYR A 139 -7.06 4.25 6.83
CA TYR A 139 -8.08 3.21 6.95
C TYR A 139 -9.18 3.39 5.91
N THR A 140 -10.03 2.36 5.79
CA THR A 140 -11.00 2.16 4.72
C THR A 140 -11.82 3.41 4.37
N GLY A 141 -11.98 3.68 3.07
CA GLY A 141 -12.89 4.72 2.58
C GLY A 141 -12.43 6.15 2.86
N SER A 142 -11.21 6.34 3.33
CA SER A 142 -10.68 7.68 3.63
C SER A 142 -10.14 8.35 2.38
N MET A 143 -10.26 9.68 2.34
CA MET A 143 -9.81 10.50 1.23
C MET A 143 -8.86 11.58 1.73
N VAL A 144 -7.72 11.72 1.06
CA VAL A 144 -6.76 12.82 1.25
C VAL A 144 -6.60 13.50 -0.10
N PHE A 145 -6.95 14.78 -0.19
CA PHE A 145 -7.10 15.45 -1.47
C PHE A 145 -6.48 16.85 -1.47
N GLY A 146 -5.80 17.19 -2.56
CA GLY A 146 -5.11 18.48 -2.72
C GLY A 146 -3.65 18.47 -2.28
N LYS A 147 -2.98 19.62 -2.42
CA LYS A 147 -1.60 19.83 -1.96
C LYS A 147 -1.55 19.95 -0.43
N VAL A 148 -1.75 18.81 0.23
CA VAL A 148 -1.72 18.68 1.69
C VAL A 148 -0.54 17.84 2.12
N LYS A 149 0.05 18.19 3.26
CA LYS A 149 1.12 17.45 3.90
C LYS A 149 0.56 16.67 5.09
N ILE A 150 0.73 15.36 5.04
CA ILE A 150 0.51 14.47 6.18
C ILE A 150 1.86 14.20 6.85
N GLY A 151 1.95 14.54 8.13
CA GLY A 151 3.14 14.33 8.95
C GLY A 151 3.46 12.85 9.20
N ASN A 152 4.49 12.62 10.02
CA ASN A 152 4.91 11.28 10.41
C ASN A 152 4.05 10.71 11.55
N ASN A 153 3.96 9.39 11.63
CA ASN A 153 3.24 8.67 12.70
C ASN A 153 1.75 9.06 12.79
N VAL A 154 1.13 9.37 11.65
CA VAL A 154 -0.27 9.78 11.56
C VAL A 154 -1.17 8.58 11.31
N ARG A 155 -2.32 8.53 11.99
CA ARG A 155 -3.40 7.56 11.74
C ARG A 155 -4.65 8.29 11.26
N ILE A 156 -5.12 7.97 10.06
CA ILE A 156 -6.33 8.53 9.45
C ILE A 156 -7.42 7.47 9.51
N GLY A 157 -8.38 7.62 10.44
CA GLY A 157 -9.45 6.65 10.66
C GLY A 157 -10.38 6.50 9.45
N ALA A 158 -11.19 5.45 9.44
CA ALA A 158 -12.06 5.13 8.31
C ALA A 158 -13.03 6.27 7.95
N ALA A 159 -13.36 6.37 6.66
CA ALA A 159 -14.27 7.38 6.11
C ALA A 159 -13.91 8.84 6.45
N THR A 160 -12.63 9.13 6.65
CA THR A 160 -12.14 10.48 6.97
C THR A 160 -11.81 11.25 5.71
N VAL A 161 -12.19 12.53 5.65
CA VAL A 161 -11.88 13.42 4.51
C VAL A 161 -10.91 14.51 4.94
N ILE A 162 -9.70 14.50 4.38
CA ILE A 162 -8.64 15.44 4.71
C ILE A 162 -8.33 16.33 3.51
N TYR A 163 -8.39 17.64 3.76
CA TYR A 163 -8.11 18.69 2.78
C TYR A 163 -7.22 19.82 3.38
N LYS A 164 -6.61 19.55 4.54
CA LYS A 164 -5.67 20.44 5.25
C LYS A 164 -4.50 19.62 5.81
N ASP A 165 -3.38 20.29 6.04
CA ASP A 165 -2.18 19.66 6.58
C ASP A 165 -2.44 19.02 7.96
N VAL A 166 -1.84 17.85 8.18
CA VAL A 166 -1.92 17.12 9.44
C VAL A 166 -0.51 17.03 10.04
N PRO A 167 -0.29 17.50 11.28
CA PRO A 167 1.03 17.44 11.90
C PRO A 167 1.37 16.00 12.35
N ASP A 168 2.64 15.81 12.72
CA ASP A 168 3.16 14.54 13.22
C ASP A 168 2.40 14.04 14.47
N ASN A 169 2.45 12.73 14.71
CA ASN A 169 1.92 12.04 15.90
C ASN A 169 0.41 12.25 16.13
N CYS A 170 -0.36 12.41 15.06
CA CYS A 170 -1.79 12.66 15.13
C CYS A 170 -2.65 11.43 14.82
N THR A 171 -3.85 11.39 15.42
CA THR A 171 -4.96 10.56 14.93
C THR A 171 -6.09 11.48 14.50
N VAL A 172 -6.52 11.31 13.25
CA VAL A 172 -7.54 12.12 12.59
C VAL A 172 -8.72 11.26 12.21
N VAL A 173 -9.94 11.73 12.46
CA VAL A 173 -11.17 11.02 12.10
C VAL A 173 -12.25 11.98 11.58
N GLY A 174 -13.18 11.45 10.78
CA GLY A 174 -14.46 12.10 10.48
C GLY A 174 -14.50 12.95 9.22
N ASN A 175 -15.71 13.44 8.94
CA ASN A 175 -16.02 14.40 7.89
C ASN A 175 -17.08 15.38 8.44
N PRO A 176 -16.71 16.61 8.86
CA PRO A 176 -15.38 17.22 8.73
C PRO A 176 -14.32 16.52 9.59
N ALA A 177 -13.07 16.55 9.14
CA ALA A 177 -11.95 15.92 9.85
C ALA A 177 -11.62 16.65 11.15
N VAL A 178 -11.30 15.87 12.19
CA VAL A 178 -10.90 16.36 13.50
C VAL A 178 -9.70 15.54 14.01
N ILE A 179 -8.68 16.22 14.51
CA ILE A 179 -7.60 15.58 15.25
C ILE A 179 -8.15 15.22 16.64
N VAL A 180 -8.20 13.93 16.95
CA VAL A 180 -8.69 13.39 18.23
C VAL A 180 -7.57 12.97 19.17
N LYS A 181 -6.35 12.82 18.65
CA LYS A 181 -5.15 12.52 19.42
C LYS A 181 -3.95 13.27 18.84
N LYS A 182 -3.12 13.84 19.69
CA LYS A 182 -1.84 14.47 19.34
C LYS A 182 -0.82 14.18 20.43
N ASP A 183 0.36 13.68 20.04
CA ASP A 183 1.47 13.37 20.96
C ASP A 183 1.05 12.48 22.14
N GLY A 184 0.24 11.45 21.87
CA GLY A 184 -0.26 10.54 22.91
C GLY A 184 -1.48 11.05 23.68
N LYS A 185 -1.84 12.33 23.59
CA LYS A 185 -2.91 12.97 24.37
C LYS A 185 -4.20 13.11 23.57
N LYS A 186 -5.35 12.93 24.22
CA LYS A 186 -6.67 13.19 23.63
C LYS A 186 -6.86 14.70 23.41
N VAL A 187 -7.28 15.09 22.22
CA VAL A 187 -7.54 16.49 21.85
C VAL A 187 -8.82 16.56 21.00
N ASN A 188 -9.27 17.77 20.68
CA ASN A 188 -10.41 18.01 19.78
C ASN A 188 -10.10 19.24 18.91
N ILE A 189 -9.26 19.06 17.89
CA ILE A 189 -8.80 20.14 17.03
C ILE A 189 -9.43 19.96 15.65
N PRO A 190 -10.35 20.83 15.22
CA PRO A 190 -10.91 20.78 13.87
C PRO A 190 -9.81 20.95 12.82
N LEU A 191 -9.89 20.18 11.73
CA LEU A 191 -9.10 20.38 10.53
C LEU A 191 -9.86 21.29 9.57
#